data_AF-A0A7R9FYL5-F1
#
_entry.id   AF-A0A7R9FYL5-F1
#
_cell.length_a   1.000
_cell.length_b   1.000
_cell.length_c   1.000
_cell.angle_alpha   90.00
_cell.angle_beta   90.00
_cell.angle_gamma   90.00
#
_symmetry.space_group_name_H-M   'P 1'
#
loop_
_entity.id
_entity.type
_entity.pdbx_description
1 polymer ?
#
loop_
_entity_poly.entity_id
_entity_poly.type
_entity_poly.pdbx_seq_one_letter_code
_entity_poly.pdbx_strand_id
1 'polypeptide(L)'
;MPGKVKVKIVAGRNLPVMDRSSDNTDAYVEIKLGNTTFKTDVCRKSLNPQWNSEWYRFEADDSELQDEPLQIRLMDHDTYSANDAIGKVYLDLNPLLLPVVPGPVKNVWSSDNSTTSSTSLSGGAVMSGWIPVYDTMHGIRGEVNVIVKVELFSDFNKFRQSSCGVQFFCSPVIPYGYHAQVIHGFVEELVVNDDPEYQWIDKIRTPRASNEARQTLFLKLSGELQRKIGLKALDLGGNAVIGYQQCFDLEGESGIVVRGIGTAVTLVRLQEVTLQPPPPPLASSITSEE
;
A
#
# COMPACT_ATOMS: atom_id res chain seq x y z
N MET A 1 17.32 -5.09 -2.89
CA MET A 1 16.39 -5.54 -3.91
C MET A 1 15.83 -4.34 -4.65
N PRO A 2 16.39 -3.96 -5.80
CA PRO A 2 15.59 -3.17 -6.72
C PRO A 2 14.29 -3.94 -7.00
N GLY A 3 13.19 -3.23 -7.15
CA GLY A 3 11.91 -3.79 -7.55
C GLY A 3 11.31 -2.97 -8.69
N LYS A 4 10.41 -3.61 -9.44
CA LYS A 4 9.62 -2.92 -10.46
C LYS A 4 8.22 -2.71 -9.93
N VAL A 5 7.83 -1.44 -9.80
CA VAL A 5 6.44 -1.07 -9.52
C VAL A 5 5.77 -0.75 -10.85
N LYS A 6 4.67 -1.45 -11.15
CA LYS A 6 3.85 -1.21 -12.34
C LYS A 6 2.50 -0.67 -11.89
N VAL A 7 2.08 0.43 -12.48
CA VAL A 7 0.80 1.08 -12.16
C VAL A 7 -0.03 1.22 -13.42
N LYS A 8 -1.32 0.90 -13.34
CA LYS A 8 -2.30 1.13 -14.39
C LYS A 8 -3.48 1.91 -13.82
N ILE A 9 -3.86 3.00 -14.48
CA ILE A 9 -5.01 3.82 -14.14
C ILE A 9 -6.16 3.40 -15.05
N VAL A 10 -7.21 2.83 -14.47
CA VAL A 10 -8.33 2.25 -15.22
C VAL A 10 -9.38 3.32 -15.48
N ALA A 11 -9.96 3.87 -14.41
CA ALA A 11 -11.13 4.74 -14.49
C ALA A 11 -11.23 5.66 -13.27
N GLY A 12 -12.00 6.73 -13.39
CA GLY A 12 -12.46 7.58 -12.29
C GLY A 12 -13.98 7.55 -12.23
N ARG A 13 -14.55 7.81 -11.06
CA ARG A 13 -16.00 7.96 -10.92
C ARG A 13 -16.37 8.96 -9.84
N ASN A 14 -17.55 9.55 -9.99
CA ASN A 14 -18.11 10.53 -9.06
C ASN A 14 -17.15 11.71 -8.80
N LEU A 15 -16.40 12.12 -9.83
CA LEU A 15 -15.55 13.30 -9.72
C LEU A 15 -16.42 14.56 -9.59
N PRO A 16 -15.96 15.57 -8.85
CA PRO A 16 -16.65 16.83 -8.73
C PRO A 16 -16.57 17.61 -10.05
N VAL A 17 -17.57 18.44 -10.32
CA VAL A 17 -17.49 19.49 -11.35
C VAL A 17 -16.39 20.48 -10.97
N MET A 18 -15.40 20.65 -11.84
CA MET A 18 -14.30 21.59 -11.67
C MET A 18 -14.44 22.77 -12.63
N ASP A 19 -14.87 22.52 -13.87
CA ASP A 19 -15.25 23.56 -14.82
C ASP A 19 -16.75 23.86 -14.74
N ARG A 20 -17.08 24.99 -14.11
CA ARG A 20 -18.46 25.47 -13.96
C ARG A 20 -19.13 25.84 -15.28
N SER A 21 -18.37 26.14 -16.33
CA SER A 21 -18.93 26.55 -17.62
C SER A 21 -19.44 25.35 -18.43
N SER A 22 -18.76 24.21 -18.33
CA SER A 22 -19.14 22.96 -18.98
C SER A 22 -19.91 21.99 -18.08
N ASP A 23 -20.09 22.34 -16.79
CA ASP A 23 -20.66 21.49 -15.74
C ASP A 23 -19.96 20.12 -15.67
N ASN A 24 -18.63 20.13 -15.86
CA ASN A 24 -17.85 18.93 -16.04
C ASN A 24 -16.39 19.08 -15.59
N THR A 25 -15.56 18.08 -15.90
CA THR A 25 -14.14 18.02 -15.54
C THR A 25 -13.33 17.42 -16.70
N ASP A 26 -12.17 18.01 -16.97
CA ASP A 26 -11.17 17.56 -17.94
C ASP A 26 -10.06 16.82 -17.19
N ALA A 27 -10.35 15.60 -16.73
CA ALA A 27 -9.52 14.90 -15.75
C ALA A 27 -8.29 14.19 -16.36
N TYR A 28 -7.14 14.34 -15.72
CA TYR A 28 -5.95 13.48 -15.90
C TYR A 28 -5.34 13.09 -14.55
N VAL A 29 -4.46 12.09 -14.57
CA VAL A 29 -3.84 11.55 -13.35
C VAL A 29 -2.33 11.68 -13.42
N GLU A 30 -1.72 12.21 -12.36
CA GLU A 30 -0.28 12.18 -12.12
C GLU A 30 0.05 11.02 -11.18
N ILE A 31 0.97 10.14 -11.61
CA ILE A 31 1.45 9.00 -10.82
C ILE A 31 2.89 9.28 -10.44
N LYS A 32 3.19 9.35 -9.15
CA LYS A 32 4.53 9.67 -8.64
C LYS A 32 5.00 8.64 -7.61
N LEU A 33 6.24 8.18 -7.77
CA LEU A 33 6.98 7.39 -6.78
C LEU A 33 8.39 7.98 -6.68
N GLY A 34 8.80 8.36 -5.47
CA GLY A 34 10.04 9.09 -5.21
C GLY A 34 10.21 10.31 -6.13
N ASN A 35 11.20 10.26 -7.01
CA ASN A 35 11.53 11.35 -7.93
C ASN A 35 10.92 11.19 -9.33
N THR A 36 10.29 10.06 -9.62
CA THR A 36 9.75 9.76 -10.95
C THR A 36 8.26 10.11 -11.01
N THR A 37 7.81 10.75 -12.08
CA THR A 37 6.40 11.11 -12.28
C THR A 37 5.95 10.82 -13.70
N PHE A 38 4.80 10.17 -13.84
CA PHE A 38 4.10 9.96 -15.10
C PHE A 38 2.75 10.66 -15.11
N LYS A 39 2.19 10.88 -16.30
CA LYS A 39 0.85 11.45 -16.49
C LYS A 39 0.04 10.60 -17.46
N THR A 40 -1.26 10.51 -17.23
CA THR A 40 -2.22 9.98 -18.21
C THR A 40 -2.57 11.03 -19.26
N ASP A 41 -3.21 10.57 -20.33
CA ASP A 41 -3.94 11.47 -21.22
C ASP A 41 -5.11 12.13 -20.48
N VAL A 42 -5.54 13.29 -20.99
CA VAL A 42 -6.68 14.05 -20.48
C VAL A 42 -7.98 13.46 -21.01
N CYS A 43 -8.86 13.04 -20.12
CA CYS A 43 -10.23 12.66 -20.45
C CYS A 43 -11.13 13.88 -20.30
N ARG A 44 -11.59 14.42 -21.42
CA ARG A 44 -12.36 15.67 -21.44
C ARG A 44 -13.82 15.45 -21.10
N LYS A 45 -14.41 16.43 -20.41
CA LYS A 45 -15.84 16.54 -20.11
C LYS A 45 -16.43 15.24 -19.58
N SER A 46 -15.80 14.68 -18.55
CA SER A 46 -16.36 13.53 -17.84
C SER A 46 -16.09 13.56 -16.34
N LEU A 47 -17.18 13.40 -15.56
CA LEU A 47 -17.09 13.11 -14.12
C LEU A 47 -16.83 11.62 -13.84
N ASN A 48 -16.84 10.78 -14.87
CA ASN A 48 -16.57 9.34 -14.82
C ASN A 48 -15.56 8.92 -15.90
N PRO A 49 -14.34 9.51 -15.90
CA PRO A 49 -13.37 9.33 -16.96
C PRO A 49 -12.91 7.87 -17.08
N GLN A 50 -12.60 7.44 -18.30
CA GLN A 50 -12.06 6.12 -18.61
C GLN A 50 -10.69 6.30 -19.25
N TRP A 51 -9.62 5.98 -18.53
CA TRP A 51 -8.26 6.14 -19.04
C TRP A 51 -7.74 4.85 -19.66
N ASN A 52 -8.03 3.69 -19.04
CA ASN A 52 -7.52 2.38 -19.47
C ASN A 52 -6.04 2.42 -19.85
N SER A 53 -5.22 3.06 -19.02
CA SER A 53 -3.85 3.43 -19.39
C SER A 53 -2.99 2.21 -19.72
N GLU A 54 -1.90 2.46 -20.44
CA GLU A 54 -0.76 1.53 -20.45
C GLU A 54 -0.14 1.42 -19.04
N TRP A 55 0.70 0.41 -18.84
CA TRP A 55 1.45 0.23 -17.60
C TRP A 55 2.57 1.27 -17.47
N TYR A 56 2.45 2.13 -16.47
CA TYR A 56 3.55 2.98 -15.99
C TYR A 56 4.51 2.12 -15.18
N ARG A 57 5.81 2.25 -15.42
CA ARG A 57 6.84 1.40 -14.80
C ARG A 57 7.83 2.27 -14.05
N PHE A 58 8.02 1.97 -12.77
CA PHE A 58 9.01 2.57 -11.91
C PHE A 58 10.07 1.51 -11.57
N GLU A 59 11.31 1.96 -11.52
CA GLU A 59 12.41 1.21 -10.91
C GLU A 59 12.69 1.89 -9.57
N ALA A 60 12.60 1.12 -8.48
CA ALA A 60 12.77 1.62 -7.13
C ALA A 60 13.73 0.72 -6.37
N ASP A 61 14.56 1.29 -5.50
CA ASP A 61 15.40 0.52 -4.58
C ASP A 61 14.65 0.07 -3.32
N ASP A 62 15.33 -0.63 -2.41
CA ASP A 62 14.71 -1.18 -1.19
C ASP A 62 14.13 -0.10 -0.29
N SER A 63 14.87 1.00 -0.12
CA SER A 63 14.45 2.12 0.71
C SER A 63 13.28 2.83 0.05
N GLU A 64 13.34 3.11 -1.24
CA GLU A 64 12.27 3.78 -1.97
C GLU A 64 10.96 2.97 -1.95
N LEU A 65 11.03 1.64 -2.06
CA LEU A 65 9.85 0.78 -1.98
C LEU A 65 9.15 0.78 -0.62
N GLN A 66 9.90 0.95 0.48
CA GLN A 66 9.38 0.90 1.85
C GLN A 66 9.08 2.30 2.42
N ASP A 67 9.86 3.30 2.01
CA ASP A 67 9.83 4.66 2.56
C ASP A 67 8.99 5.61 1.70
N GLU A 68 8.94 5.44 0.37
CA GLU A 68 8.19 6.37 -0.49
C GLU A 68 6.75 5.87 -0.76
N PRO A 69 5.72 6.69 -0.46
CA PRO A 69 4.36 6.35 -0.84
C PRO A 69 4.18 6.53 -2.36
N LEU A 70 3.44 5.62 -2.99
CA LEU A 70 2.94 5.82 -4.35
C LEU A 70 1.84 6.87 -4.31
N GLN A 71 2.06 8.00 -4.99
CA GLN A 71 1.13 9.13 -5.03
C GLN A 71 0.36 9.11 -6.34
N ILE A 72 -0.96 9.19 -6.26
CA ILE A 72 -1.86 9.26 -7.40
C ILE A 72 -2.68 10.53 -7.24
N ARG A 73 -2.39 11.55 -8.05
CA ARG A 73 -3.04 12.85 -7.98
C ARG A 73 -3.96 13.05 -9.17
N LEU A 74 -5.23 13.31 -8.90
CA LEU A 74 -6.20 13.63 -9.93
C LEU A 74 -6.21 15.15 -10.13
N MET A 75 -6.13 15.56 -11.38
CA MET A 75 -6.01 16.94 -11.81
C MET A 75 -7.08 17.25 -12.85
N ASP A 76 -7.60 18.46 -12.81
CA ASP A 76 -8.42 19.06 -13.85
C ASP A 76 -7.52 19.88 -14.79
N HIS A 77 -7.62 19.61 -16.09
CA HIS A 77 -6.78 20.24 -17.10
C HIS A 77 -7.45 21.52 -17.63
N ASP A 78 -6.81 22.65 -17.36
CA ASP A 78 -7.21 23.94 -17.90
C ASP A 78 -6.31 24.34 -19.08
N THR A 79 -6.93 24.84 -20.16
CA THR A 79 -6.15 25.25 -21.36
C THR A 79 -5.51 26.63 -21.18
N TYR A 80 -6.15 27.52 -20.40
CA TYR A 80 -5.76 28.93 -20.29
C TYR A 80 -5.40 29.35 -18.85
N SER A 81 -5.52 28.45 -17.88
CA SER A 81 -5.17 28.65 -16.46
C SER A 81 -4.29 27.51 -15.95
N ALA A 82 -3.85 27.62 -14.68
CA ALA A 82 -3.16 26.52 -14.02
C ALA A 82 -4.14 25.39 -13.71
N ASN A 83 -3.70 24.15 -13.88
CA ASN A 83 -4.49 22.96 -13.60
C ASN A 83 -4.87 22.86 -12.12
N ASP A 84 -6.12 22.54 -11.84
CA ASP A 84 -6.64 22.43 -10.48
C ASP A 84 -6.55 21.01 -9.94
N ALA A 85 -6.11 20.88 -8.69
CA ALA A 85 -6.07 19.57 -8.03
C ALA A 85 -7.47 19.17 -7.56
N ILE A 86 -7.97 18.04 -8.07
CA ILE A 86 -9.23 17.42 -7.66
C ILE A 86 -9.04 16.75 -6.29
N GLY A 87 -7.94 16.02 -6.15
CA GLY A 87 -7.54 15.35 -4.91
C GLY A 87 -6.41 14.34 -5.16
N LYS A 88 -6.09 13.57 -4.14
CA LYS A 88 -4.95 12.65 -4.13
C LYS A 88 -5.23 11.37 -3.37
N VAL A 89 -4.47 10.34 -3.72
CA VAL A 89 -4.40 9.05 -3.04
C VAL A 89 -2.93 8.78 -2.74
N TYR A 90 -2.66 8.35 -1.51
CA TYR A 90 -1.37 7.78 -1.14
C TYR A 90 -1.55 6.28 -0.93
N LEU A 91 -0.71 5.48 -1.57
CA LEU A 91 -0.68 4.04 -1.40
C LEU A 91 0.65 3.62 -0.79
N ASP A 92 0.56 2.93 0.34
CA ASP A 92 1.68 2.21 0.93
C ASP A 92 1.93 0.92 0.15
N LEU A 93 3.17 0.72 -0.28
CA LEU A 93 3.58 -0.47 -1.04
C LEU A 93 3.99 -1.63 -0.13
N ASN A 94 4.28 -1.39 1.16
CA ASN A 94 4.74 -2.41 2.11
C ASN A 94 3.88 -3.69 2.14
N PRO A 95 2.53 -3.63 2.08
CA PRO A 95 1.71 -4.85 2.01
C PRO A 95 1.98 -5.73 0.78
N LEU A 96 2.49 -5.17 -0.32
CA LEU A 96 2.87 -5.90 -1.53
C LEU A 96 4.29 -6.46 -1.50
N LEU A 97 5.09 -6.08 -0.49
CA LEU A 97 6.46 -6.57 -0.29
C LEU A 97 6.50 -7.86 0.54
N LEU A 98 5.35 -8.33 1.00
CA LEU A 98 5.23 -9.58 1.75
C LEU A 98 5.48 -10.79 0.83
N PRO A 99 6.02 -11.90 1.35
CA PRO A 99 6.20 -13.10 0.56
C PRO A 99 4.84 -13.58 0.07
N VAL A 100 4.72 -13.82 -1.24
CA VAL A 100 3.48 -14.36 -1.82
C VAL A 100 3.27 -15.74 -1.21
N VAL A 101 2.33 -15.84 -0.28
CA VAL A 101 1.97 -17.11 0.32
C VAL A 101 1.14 -17.90 -0.71
N PRO A 102 1.51 -19.14 -1.07
CA PRO A 102 0.59 -20.03 -1.77
C PRO A 102 -0.59 -20.29 -0.83
N GLY A 103 -1.73 -19.64 -1.06
CA GLY A 103 -2.92 -19.86 -0.25
C GLY A 103 -3.62 -21.18 -0.62
N PRO A 104 -4.26 -21.88 0.33
CA PRO A 104 -5.47 -22.60 0.03
C PRO A 104 -6.68 -21.64 0.12
N VAL A 105 -7.45 -21.65 -0.98
CA VAL A 105 -8.88 -21.31 -1.20
C VAL A 105 -9.52 -19.97 -0.78
N LYS A 106 -10.42 -19.56 -1.70
CA LYS A 106 -11.31 -18.40 -1.72
C LYS A 106 -12.21 -18.30 -0.48
N ASN A 107 -12.34 -17.09 0.02
CA ASN A 107 -13.26 -16.70 1.07
C ASN A 107 -14.68 -16.63 0.48
N VAL A 108 -15.66 -17.29 1.12
CA VAL A 108 -17.06 -17.44 0.66
C VAL A 108 -17.89 -16.15 0.71
N TRP A 109 -17.33 -15.01 1.15
CA TRP A 109 -18.04 -13.72 1.25
C TRP A 109 -17.64 -12.65 0.25
N SER A 110 -16.74 -12.95 -0.70
CA SER A 110 -16.45 -12.03 -1.82
C SER A 110 -17.23 -12.46 -3.05
N SER A 111 -18.48 -12.00 -3.15
CA SER A 111 -19.31 -12.13 -4.36
C SER A 111 -18.94 -11.09 -5.43
N ASP A 112 -17.65 -10.94 -5.72
CA ASP A 112 -17.19 -10.15 -6.87
C ASP A 112 -16.43 -11.06 -7.85
N ASN A 113 -17.06 -11.23 -9.01
CA ASN A 113 -16.62 -12.11 -10.08
C ASN A 113 -15.50 -11.44 -10.91
N SER A 114 -14.41 -11.01 -10.27
CA SER A 114 -13.17 -10.58 -10.94
C SER A 114 -12.06 -11.60 -10.70
N THR A 115 -12.09 -12.63 -11.54
CA THR A 115 -11.04 -13.60 -11.78
C THR A 115 -9.66 -12.93 -11.90
N THR A 116 -8.74 -13.17 -10.96
CA THR A 116 -7.33 -13.60 -11.17
C THR A 116 -6.49 -13.49 -9.90
N SER A 117 -6.67 -14.41 -8.95
CA SER A 117 -5.56 -14.82 -8.07
C SER A 117 -4.70 -15.83 -8.85
N SER A 118 -3.95 -15.37 -9.85
CA SER A 118 -2.99 -16.22 -10.56
C SER A 118 -1.72 -16.31 -9.72
N THR A 119 -1.59 -17.42 -9.00
CA THR A 119 -0.31 -17.90 -8.47
C THR A 119 0.63 -18.13 -9.65
N SER A 120 1.64 -17.28 -9.82
CA SER A 120 2.82 -17.63 -10.60
C SER A 120 4.06 -17.33 -9.78
N LEU A 121 4.98 -18.31 -9.76
CA LEU A 121 6.31 -18.24 -9.12
C LEU A 121 7.23 -17.16 -9.71
N SER A 122 6.71 -16.28 -10.58
CA SER A 122 7.38 -15.12 -11.21
C SER A 122 6.51 -13.86 -11.23
N GLY A 123 5.27 -13.92 -10.73
CA GLY A 123 4.31 -12.83 -10.78
C GLY A 123 4.30 -12.07 -9.47
N GLY A 124 4.91 -10.88 -9.46
CA GLY A 124 4.87 -9.97 -8.31
C GLY A 124 3.47 -9.72 -7.74
N ALA A 125 3.40 -9.30 -6.48
CA ALA A 125 2.15 -9.04 -5.76
C ALA A 125 1.33 -7.94 -6.44
N VAL A 126 0.01 -8.07 -6.43
CA VAL A 126 -0.93 -7.14 -7.09
C VAL A 126 -1.98 -6.66 -6.10
N MET A 127 -2.27 -5.36 -6.11
CA MET A 127 -3.51 -4.81 -5.57
C MET A 127 -4.32 -4.14 -6.70
N SER A 128 -5.64 -4.21 -6.61
CA SER A 128 -6.54 -3.51 -7.51
C SER A 128 -7.84 -3.16 -6.80
N GLY A 129 -8.42 -2.02 -7.15
CA GLY A 129 -9.72 -1.63 -6.64
C GLY A 129 -10.02 -0.15 -6.87
N TRP A 130 -11.23 0.24 -6.47
CA TRP A 130 -11.64 1.63 -6.35
C TRP A 130 -11.11 2.20 -5.04
N ILE A 131 -10.40 3.33 -5.14
CA ILE A 131 -9.80 4.01 -3.99
C ILE A 131 -10.35 5.44 -3.92
N PRO A 132 -10.86 5.88 -2.75
CA PRO A 132 -11.36 7.24 -2.58
C PRO A 132 -10.24 8.27 -2.76
N VAL A 133 -10.55 9.29 -3.54
CA VAL A 133 -9.67 10.43 -3.82
C VAL A 133 -9.93 11.51 -2.79
N TYR A 134 -8.93 11.92 -2.04
CA TYR A 134 -9.09 12.88 -0.95
C TYR A 134 -8.54 14.27 -1.32
N ASP A 135 -9.32 15.29 -1.04
CA ASP A 135 -8.87 16.68 -0.95
C ASP A 135 -8.85 17.15 0.50
N THR A 136 -7.89 18.00 0.82
CA THR A 136 -7.71 18.51 2.20
C THR A 136 -8.89 19.35 2.67
N MET A 137 -9.50 20.14 1.77
CA MET A 137 -10.55 21.08 2.13
C MET A 137 -11.95 20.48 1.95
N HIS A 138 -12.12 19.60 0.97
CA HIS A 138 -13.43 19.11 0.56
C HIS A 138 -13.69 17.64 0.90
N GLY A 139 -12.73 16.94 1.51
CA GLY A 139 -12.86 15.51 1.84
C GLY A 139 -12.82 14.62 0.60
N ILE A 140 -13.71 13.64 0.51
CA ILE A 140 -13.73 12.69 -0.61
C ILE A 140 -14.25 13.38 -1.88
N ARG A 141 -13.51 13.27 -2.97
CA ARG A 141 -13.77 13.91 -4.28
C ARG A 141 -13.88 12.89 -5.40
N GLY A 142 -14.64 11.83 -5.13
CA GLY A 142 -14.82 10.68 -6.02
C GLY A 142 -13.82 9.56 -5.74
N GLU A 143 -13.69 8.65 -6.70
CA GLU A 143 -12.85 7.46 -6.58
C GLU A 143 -12.07 7.22 -7.87
N VAL A 144 -10.90 6.60 -7.74
CA VAL A 144 -10.06 6.16 -8.87
C VAL A 144 -9.85 4.65 -8.81
N ASN A 145 -10.02 3.97 -9.93
CA ASN A 145 -9.74 2.55 -10.09
C ASN A 145 -8.30 2.36 -10.57
N VAL A 146 -7.50 1.67 -9.76
CA VAL A 146 -6.07 1.50 -9.98
C VAL A 146 -5.72 0.02 -9.91
N ILE A 147 -4.71 -0.38 -10.67
CA ILE A 147 -4.02 -1.66 -10.53
C ILE A 147 -2.55 -1.35 -10.24
N VAL A 148 -2.03 -1.83 -9.11
CA VAL A 148 -0.63 -1.71 -8.74
C VAL A 148 -0.04 -3.10 -8.61
N LYS A 149 1.10 -3.33 -9.26
CA LYS A 149 1.85 -4.58 -9.20
C LYS A 149 3.28 -4.30 -8.78
N VAL A 150 3.80 -5.04 -7.80
CA VAL A 150 5.19 -4.95 -7.35
C VAL A 150 5.91 -6.26 -7.65
N GLU A 151 6.91 -6.20 -8.51
CA GLU A 151 7.78 -7.33 -8.86
C GLU A 151 9.13 -7.14 -8.17
N LEU A 152 9.42 -7.96 -7.16
CA LEU A 152 10.71 -8.00 -6.50
C LEU A 152 11.68 -8.89 -7.29
N PHE A 153 12.91 -8.42 -7.49
CA PHE A 153 13.97 -9.29 -8.01
C PHE A 153 14.50 -10.18 -6.87
N SER A 154 14.52 -11.49 -7.10
CA SER A 154 14.95 -12.47 -6.11
C SER A 154 16.42 -12.29 -5.74
N ASP A 155 16.62 -12.16 -4.43
CA ASP A 155 17.89 -12.22 -3.68
C ASP A 155 18.96 -11.23 -4.08
N PHE A 156 19.11 -10.18 -3.28
CA PHE A 156 20.37 -9.80 -2.62
C PHE A 156 20.06 -8.78 -1.51
N ASN A 157 19.55 -9.21 -0.35
CA ASN A 157 19.61 -8.42 0.90
C ASN A 157 21.03 -8.49 1.50
N LYS A 158 22.07 -8.30 0.67
CA LYS A 158 23.47 -8.49 1.07
C LYS A 158 23.91 -7.48 2.14
N PHE A 159 23.21 -6.34 2.23
CA PHE A 159 23.56 -5.22 3.11
C PHE A 159 22.58 -5.01 4.27
N ARG A 160 21.56 -5.88 4.46
CA ARG A 160 20.54 -5.72 5.52
C ARG A 160 19.91 -4.32 5.56
N GLN A 161 19.66 -3.72 4.40
CA GLN A 161 19.03 -2.39 4.31
C GLN A 161 17.52 -2.48 4.11
N SER A 162 17.02 -3.69 3.79
CA SER A 162 15.63 -3.96 3.53
C SER A 162 15.01 -4.84 4.60
N SER A 163 13.81 -4.46 5.04
CA SER A 163 12.94 -5.29 5.87
C SER A 163 11.80 -5.94 5.08
N CYS A 164 11.91 -5.96 3.74
CA CYS A 164 10.93 -6.62 2.88
C CYS A 164 10.61 -8.03 3.39
N GLY A 165 9.32 -8.30 3.52
CA GLY A 165 8.79 -9.58 3.98
C GLY A 165 8.58 -9.70 5.49
N VAL A 166 9.04 -8.74 6.30
CA VAL A 166 8.65 -8.65 7.71
C VAL A 166 7.19 -8.22 7.79
N GLN A 167 6.36 -9.01 8.47
CA GLN A 167 4.95 -8.71 8.66
C GLN A 167 4.73 -7.81 9.88
N PHE A 168 3.92 -6.77 9.74
CA PHE A 168 3.56 -5.89 10.85
C PHE A 168 2.09 -6.07 11.19
N PHE A 169 1.81 -6.23 12.48
CA PHE A 169 0.45 -6.35 13.01
C PHE A 169 0.27 -5.36 14.16
N CYS A 170 -0.73 -4.48 14.04
CA CYS A 170 -1.11 -3.60 15.14
C CYS A 170 -1.80 -4.37 16.28
N SER A 171 -2.29 -5.59 16.01
CA SER A 171 -2.90 -6.44 17.03
C SER A 171 -1.87 -6.82 18.10
N PRO A 172 -2.20 -6.64 19.40
CA PRO A 172 -1.32 -7.07 20.49
C PRO A 172 -1.35 -8.60 20.69
N VAL A 173 -2.29 -9.30 20.05
CA VAL A 173 -2.43 -10.76 20.08
C VAL A 173 -1.92 -11.35 18.77
N ILE A 174 -1.43 -12.59 18.82
CA ILE A 174 -1.04 -13.36 17.63
C ILE A 174 -2.21 -13.37 16.64
N PRO A 175 -2.00 -12.93 15.39
CA PRO A 175 -3.05 -12.90 14.37
C PRO A 175 -3.64 -14.29 14.10
N TYR A 176 -4.93 -14.33 13.78
CA TYR A 176 -5.61 -15.57 13.39
C TYR A 176 -4.90 -16.27 12.22
N GLY A 177 -4.83 -17.60 12.27
CA GLY A 177 -4.14 -18.40 11.25
C GLY A 177 -2.63 -18.53 11.46
N TYR A 178 -2.07 -17.95 12.53
CA TYR A 178 -0.66 -18.10 12.90
C TYR A 178 -0.51 -18.65 14.32
N HIS A 179 0.64 -19.27 14.58
CA HIS A 179 1.16 -19.44 15.93
C HIS A 179 2.54 -18.78 16.02
N ALA A 180 2.87 -18.22 17.19
CA ALA A 180 4.21 -17.73 17.47
C ALA A 180 5.10 -18.92 17.84
N GLN A 181 6.09 -19.20 17.01
CA GLN A 181 7.12 -20.20 17.28
C GLN A 181 8.12 -19.67 18.31
N VAL A 182 8.52 -18.41 18.18
CA VAL A 182 9.46 -17.73 19.07
C VAL A 182 9.02 -16.29 19.30
N ILE A 183 9.14 -15.81 20.53
CA ILE A 183 9.04 -14.40 20.89
C ILE A 183 10.47 -13.91 21.16
N HIS A 184 10.99 -13.04 20.31
CA HIS A 184 12.38 -12.58 20.40
C HIS A 184 12.57 -11.43 21.38
N GLY A 185 11.54 -10.60 21.55
CA GLY A 185 11.55 -9.49 22.50
C GLY A 185 11.05 -8.19 21.87
N PHE A 186 11.28 -7.10 22.59
CA PHE A 186 10.81 -5.78 22.22
C PHE A 186 11.70 -5.15 21.14
N VAL A 187 11.09 -4.46 20.19
CA VAL A 187 11.76 -3.62 19.20
C VAL A 187 11.17 -2.23 19.25
N GLU A 188 12.04 -1.22 19.16
CA GLU A 188 11.65 0.18 19.10
C GLU A 188 12.53 0.94 18.12
N GLU A 189 12.03 2.06 17.62
CA GLU A 189 12.80 3.02 16.85
C GLU A 189 12.22 4.43 16.97
N LEU A 190 13.08 5.43 16.75
CA LEU A 190 12.71 6.83 16.66
C LEU A 190 13.36 7.46 15.42
N VAL A 191 12.58 8.21 14.64
CA VAL A 191 13.07 9.00 13.51
C VAL A 191 12.64 10.45 13.68
N VAL A 192 13.55 11.38 13.40
CA VAL A 192 13.33 12.83 13.48
C VAL A 192 13.53 13.45 12.12
N ASN A 193 12.68 14.39 11.74
CA ASN A 193 12.84 15.19 10.54
C ASN A 193 12.30 16.59 10.75
N ASP A 194 12.79 17.55 9.98
CA ASP A 194 12.32 18.92 10.06
C ASP A 194 10.85 19.02 9.62
N ASP A 195 10.07 19.86 10.30
CA ASP A 195 8.69 20.12 9.90
C ASP A 195 8.63 21.15 8.75
N PRO A 196 8.00 20.82 7.61
CA PRO A 196 7.77 21.74 6.49
C PRO A 196 6.83 22.94 6.76
N GLU A 197 6.36 23.21 7.99
CA GLU A 197 5.75 24.51 8.34
C GLU A 197 6.77 25.55 8.75
N TYR A 198 7.89 25.12 9.35
CA TYR A 198 8.75 26.01 10.12
C TYR A 198 10.05 26.37 9.39
N GLN A 199 10.23 25.95 8.13
CA GLN A 199 11.39 26.34 7.34
C GLN A 199 11.21 27.73 6.72
N TRP A 200 12.31 28.49 6.65
CA TRP A 200 12.31 29.88 6.17
C TRP A 200 11.81 30.05 4.71
N ILE A 201 11.95 29.00 3.89
CA ILE A 201 11.45 28.95 2.51
C ILE A 201 9.91 28.89 2.44
N ASP A 202 9.25 28.52 3.54
CA ASP A 202 7.80 28.34 3.60
C ASP A 202 7.02 29.63 3.83
N LYS A 203 7.70 30.77 4.08
CA LYS A 203 7.07 32.11 4.04
C LYS A 203 6.49 32.47 2.67
N ILE A 204 6.84 31.70 1.62
CA ILE A 204 6.40 31.89 0.23
C ILE A 204 5.39 30.81 -0.19
N ARG A 205 5.22 29.73 0.59
CA ARG A 205 4.29 28.64 0.24
C ARG A 205 2.87 28.97 0.71
N THR A 206 1.89 28.46 -0.03
CA THR A 206 0.51 28.48 0.43
C THR A 206 0.32 27.51 1.59
N PRO A 207 -0.59 27.77 2.54
CA PRO A 207 -0.90 26.82 3.62
C PRO A 207 -1.25 25.42 3.12
N ARG A 208 -1.94 25.33 1.97
CA ARG A 208 -2.26 24.06 1.31
C ARG A 208 -1.00 23.30 0.91
N ALA A 209 -0.03 23.95 0.27
CA ALA A 209 1.21 23.31 -0.17
C ALA A 209 2.07 22.83 1.01
N SER A 210 2.14 23.61 2.11
CA SER A 210 2.85 23.19 3.33
C SER A 210 2.17 21.98 3.98
N ASN A 211 0.84 21.98 4.12
CA ASN A 211 0.10 20.83 4.64
C ASN A 211 0.26 19.57 3.75
N GLU A 212 0.22 19.73 2.42
CA GLU A 212 0.49 18.61 1.50
C GLU A 212 1.91 18.04 1.64
N ALA A 213 2.90 18.91 1.85
CA ALA A 213 4.27 18.50 2.12
C ALA A 213 4.38 17.72 3.45
N ARG A 214 3.74 18.20 4.53
CA ARG A 214 3.73 17.49 5.82
C ARG A 214 3.04 16.15 5.74
N GLN A 215 1.88 16.04 5.10
CA GLN A 215 1.20 14.76 4.91
C GLN A 215 2.08 13.74 4.18
N THR A 216 2.78 14.20 3.14
CA THR A 216 3.74 13.36 2.41
C THR A 216 4.89 12.94 3.33
N LEU A 217 5.42 13.85 4.14
CA LEU A 217 6.48 13.55 5.09
C LEU A 217 6.05 12.54 6.16
N PHE A 218 4.84 12.64 6.72
CA PHE A 218 4.34 11.65 7.70
C PHE A 218 4.33 10.23 7.12
N LEU A 219 3.92 10.07 5.87
CA LEU A 219 3.94 8.77 5.20
C LEU A 219 5.37 8.26 5.01
N LYS A 220 6.29 9.14 4.61
CA LYS A 220 7.72 8.79 4.48
C LYS A 220 8.33 8.35 5.79
N LEU A 221 8.09 9.11 6.86
CA LEU A 221 8.57 8.80 8.20
C LEU A 221 7.96 7.51 8.73
N SER A 222 6.69 7.22 8.41
CA SER A 222 6.05 5.94 8.76
C SER A 222 6.77 4.76 8.10
N GLY A 223 7.02 4.86 6.79
CA GLY A 223 7.74 3.83 6.04
C GLY A 223 9.17 3.62 6.53
N GLU A 224 9.91 4.70 6.73
CA GLU A 224 11.29 4.65 7.26
C GLU A 224 11.34 4.02 8.66
N LEU A 225 10.43 4.41 9.55
CA LEU A 225 10.33 3.88 10.90
C LEU A 225 10.02 2.37 10.87
N GLN A 226 9.01 1.98 10.08
CA GLN A 226 8.61 0.58 9.93
C GLN A 226 9.77 -0.24 9.36
N ARG A 227 10.49 0.26 8.35
CA ARG A 227 11.66 -0.39 7.78
C ARG A 227 12.76 -0.62 8.81
N LYS A 228 13.12 0.40 9.60
CA LYS A 228 14.16 0.29 10.64
C LYS A 228 13.78 -0.69 11.74
N ILE A 229 12.52 -0.69 12.19
CA ILE A 229 12.02 -1.68 13.16
C ILE A 229 12.05 -3.09 12.57
N GLY A 230 11.68 -3.23 11.29
CA GLY A 230 11.72 -4.52 10.60
C GLY A 230 13.14 -5.07 10.48
N LEU A 231 14.13 -4.22 10.24
CA LEU A 231 15.55 -4.61 10.28
C LEU A 231 15.96 -5.12 11.66
N LYS A 232 15.58 -4.42 12.74
CA LYS A 232 15.81 -4.88 14.12
C LYS A 232 15.14 -6.23 14.39
N ALA A 233 13.92 -6.43 13.90
CA ALA A 233 13.22 -7.72 14.03
C ALA A 233 13.96 -8.86 13.28
N LEU A 234 14.49 -8.59 12.08
CA LEU A 234 15.30 -9.55 11.33
C LEU A 234 16.63 -9.86 12.03
N ASP A 235 17.28 -8.85 12.62
CA ASP A 235 18.53 -9.04 13.37
C ASP A 235 18.34 -9.95 14.60
N LEU A 236 17.15 -9.91 15.20
CA LEU A 236 16.74 -10.84 16.26
C LEU A 236 16.32 -12.23 15.74
N GLY A 237 16.22 -12.43 14.43
CA GLY A 237 15.75 -13.68 13.82
C GLY A 237 14.23 -13.82 13.70
N GLY A 238 13.50 -12.71 13.90
CA GLY A 238 12.05 -12.63 13.70
C GLY A 238 11.66 -12.47 12.23
N ASN A 239 10.39 -12.76 11.93
CA ASN A 239 9.78 -12.51 10.61
C ASN A 239 8.52 -11.63 10.68
N ALA A 240 8.15 -11.20 11.89
CA ALA A 240 7.02 -10.33 12.11
C ALA A 240 7.18 -9.48 13.38
N VAL A 241 6.45 -8.38 13.43
CA VAL A 241 6.29 -7.50 14.59
C VAL A 241 4.81 -7.45 14.95
N ILE A 242 4.47 -7.87 16.16
CA ILE A 242 3.10 -7.79 16.70
C ILE A 242 2.98 -6.66 17.72
N GLY A 243 1.76 -6.20 17.96
CA GLY A 243 1.49 -5.04 18.82
C GLY A 243 2.18 -3.78 18.31
N TYR A 244 2.38 -3.65 17.00
CA TYR A 244 3.02 -2.49 16.41
C TYR A 244 2.20 -1.23 16.70
N GLN A 245 2.82 -0.25 17.34
CA GLN A 245 2.23 1.05 17.63
C GLN A 245 3.16 2.13 17.15
N GLN A 246 2.59 3.15 16.52
CA GLN A 246 3.31 4.29 15.99
C GLN A 246 2.67 5.58 16.50
N CYS A 247 3.52 6.51 16.96
CA CYS A 247 3.13 7.81 17.48
C CYS A 247 3.91 8.91 16.76
N PHE A 248 3.25 10.03 16.48
CA PHE A 248 3.88 11.24 15.97
C PHE A 248 3.81 12.34 17.03
N ASP A 249 4.95 12.98 17.26
CA ASP A 249 5.07 14.15 18.13
C ASP A 249 5.53 15.33 17.28
N LEU A 250 4.81 16.46 17.41
CA LEU A 250 5.14 17.71 16.74
C LEU A 250 5.84 18.62 17.75
N GLU A 251 7.16 18.63 17.71
CA GLU A 251 8.00 19.35 18.64
C GLU A 251 8.52 20.62 17.96
N GLY A 252 7.97 21.79 18.28
CA GLY A 252 8.17 23.04 17.54
C GLY A 252 9.59 23.26 16.96
N GLU A 253 10.61 23.38 17.80
CA GLU A 253 12.01 23.59 17.35
C GLU A 253 12.72 22.31 16.90
N SER A 254 12.21 21.13 17.26
CA SER A 254 12.82 19.82 16.97
C SER A 254 12.21 19.10 15.76
N GLY A 255 11.16 19.68 15.18
CA GLY A 255 10.47 19.18 13.99
C GLY A 255 9.45 18.09 14.32
N ILE A 256 9.38 17.09 13.44
CA ILE A 256 8.48 15.95 13.54
C ILE A 256 9.28 14.76 14.04
N VAL A 257 8.85 14.22 15.18
CA VAL A 257 9.39 12.99 15.75
C VAL A 257 8.37 11.89 15.53
N VAL A 258 8.80 10.74 14.99
CA VAL A 258 7.99 9.54 14.90
C VAL A 258 8.63 8.44 15.75
N ARG A 259 7.81 7.79 16.59
CA ARG A 259 8.22 6.71 17.48
C ARG A 259 7.43 5.46 17.16
N GLY A 260 8.10 4.33 17.08
CA GLY A 260 7.49 3.03 16.82
C GLY A 260 7.95 2.01 17.84
N ILE A 261 7.02 1.17 18.28
CA ILE A 261 7.30 0.07 19.21
C ILE A 261 6.57 -1.20 18.77
N GLY A 262 7.07 -2.36 19.18
CA GLY A 262 6.41 -3.64 18.96
C GLY A 262 7.19 -4.82 19.55
N THR A 263 6.68 -6.03 19.33
CA THR A 263 7.35 -7.26 19.75
C THR A 263 7.76 -8.07 18.52
N ALA A 264 9.06 -8.31 18.36
CA ALA A 264 9.58 -9.17 17.31
C ALA A 264 9.28 -10.64 17.62
N VAL A 265 8.72 -11.34 16.63
CA VAL A 265 8.31 -12.73 16.75
C VAL A 265 8.65 -13.52 15.48
N THR A 266 8.77 -14.83 15.61
CA THR A 266 8.72 -15.75 14.47
C THR A 266 7.33 -16.36 14.42
N LEU A 267 6.53 -15.95 13.44
CA LEU A 267 5.22 -16.51 13.16
C LEU A 267 5.30 -17.62 12.12
N VAL A 268 4.56 -18.70 12.38
CA VAL A 268 4.38 -19.81 11.46
C VAL A 268 2.87 -19.99 11.23
N ARG A 269 2.48 -20.11 9.96
CA ARG A 269 1.07 -20.30 9.59
C ARG A 269 0.59 -21.67 10.07
N LEU A 270 -0.61 -21.72 10.64
CA LEU A 270 -1.30 -22.97 10.94
C LEU A 270 -1.63 -23.66 9.61
N GLN A 271 -1.10 -24.86 9.38
CA GLN A 271 -1.58 -25.69 8.28
C GLN A 271 -3.01 -26.12 8.64
N GLU A 272 -4.00 -25.77 7.82
CA GLU A 272 -5.31 -26.39 7.94
C GLU A 272 -5.12 -27.89 7.72
N VAL A 273 -5.29 -28.68 8.78
CA VAL A 273 -5.49 -30.12 8.65
C VAL A 273 -6.76 -30.27 7.85
N THR A 274 -6.64 -30.64 6.57
CA THR A 274 -7.77 -31.07 5.77
C THR A 274 -8.33 -32.29 6.49
N LEU A 275 -9.46 -32.12 7.18
CA LEU A 275 -10.28 -33.24 7.62
C LEU A 275 -10.69 -33.97 6.33
N GLN A 276 -9.96 -35.03 5.98
CA GLN A 276 -10.43 -35.95 4.96
C GLN A 276 -11.80 -36.45 5.41
N PRO A 277 -12.86 -36.32 4.61
CA PRO A 277 -14.13 -36.93 4.94
C PRO A 277 -13.90 -38.43 5.14
N PRO A 278 -14.52 -39.06 6.16
CA PRO A 278 -14.36 -40.48 6.39
C PRO A 278 -14.73 -41.26 5.12
N PRO A 279 -14.03 -42.35 4.80
CA PRO A 279 -14.33 -43.16 3.63
C PRO A 279 -15.80 -43.60 3.66
N PRO A 280 -16.51 -43.59 2.52
CA PRO A 280 -17.89 -44.01 2.47
C PRO A 280 -18.02 -45.47 2.96
N PRO A 281 -19.09 -45.82 3.70
CA PRO A 281 -19.30 -47.17 4.16
C PRO A 281 -19.36 -48.12 2.97
N LEU A 282 -18.61 -49.22 3.05
CA LEU A 282 -18.63 -50.31 2.07
C LEU A 282 -20.07 -50.81 1.90
N ALA A 283 -20.60 -50.72 0.68
CA ALA A 283 -21.92 -51.24 0.35
C ALA A 283 -21.96 -52.73 0.67
N SER A 284 -22.80 -53.13 1.62
CA SER A 284 -23.13 -54.52 1.84
C SER A 284 -23.88 -55.05 0.62
N SER A 285 -23.22 -55.92 -0.13
CA SER A 285 -23.86 -56.72 -1.17
C SER A 285 -24.90 -57.63 -0.51
N ILE A 286 -26.18 -57.24 -0.58
CA ILE A 286 -27.31 -58.12 -0.31
C ILE A 286 -27.36 -59.10 -1.48
N THR A 287 -26.87 -60.31 -1.25
CA THR A 287 -27.18 -61.47 -2.09
C THR A 287 -28.63 -61.86 -1.80
N SER A 288 -29.54 -61.55 -2.73
CA SER A 288 -30.85 -62.17 -2.80
C SER A 288 -30.68 -63.60 -3.33
N GLU A 289 -30.83 -64.59 -2.46
CA GLU A 289 -31.07 -65.99 -2.85
C GLU A 289 -32.54 -66.12 -3.29
N GLU A 290 -32.73 -66.56 -4.53
CA GLU A 290 -33.82 -67.44 -4.99
C GLU A 290 -33.21 -68.59 -5.78
#